data_AF-A0A2W6CYJ6-F1
#
_entry.id   AF-A0A2W6CYJ6-F1
#
_cell.length_a   1.000
_cell.length_b   1.000
_cell.length_c   1.000
_cell.angle_alpha   90.00
_cell.angle_beta   90.00
_cell.angle_gamma   90.00
#
_symmetry.space_group_name_H-M   'P 1'
#
loop_
_entity.id
_entity.type
_entity.pdbx_description
1 polymer ?
#
loop_
_entity_poly.entity_id
_entity_poly.type
_entity_poly.pdbx_seq_one_letter_code
_entity_poly.pdbx_strand_id
1 'polypeptide(L)'
;MGICFSKHAQAPGTSGLLVGSLAALGIEGRKVYGSGGVMMRKLANVDLRQDEYIVSAYSKTSAGFWVLDGTPTRVPQESLADELGAVISHALSQSREGIDVPGRDVKPAQPLLNLFGLPSYAAYARGTRSVGVYVEPSGEGESVEITPKRNEGSRRGFTPIEDAMRTFTYDSPLQLGIEVIKALDKAI
;
A
#
# COMPACT_ATOMS: atom_id res chain seq x y z
N MET A 1 -7.16 -17.97 -15.55
CA MET A 1 -7.72 -17.25 -14.38
C MET A 1 -6.53 -16.86 -13.51
N GLY A 2 -5.95 -15.67 -13.74
CA GLY A 2 -4.75 -15.21 -13.03
C GLY A 2 -5.18 -14.41 -11.82
N ILE A 3 -4.89 -14.92 -10.62
CA ILE A 3 -5.20 -14.25 -9.36
C ILE A 3 -4.10 -13.21 -9.12
N CYS A 4 -4.46 -11.93 -9.07
CA CYS A 4 -3.52 -10.86 -8.83
C CYS A 4 -3.23 -10.78 -7.33
N PHE A 5 -2.37 -11.67 -6.84
CA PHE A 5 -1.73 -11.50 -5.55
C PHE A 5 -0.49 -10.62 -5.75
N SER A 6 -0.41 -9.48 -5.07
CA SER A 6 0.88 -8.84 -4.84
C SER A 6 1.66 -9.75 -3.89
N LYS A 7 2.48 -10.65 -4.44
CA LYS A 7 3.40 -11.47 -3.65
C LYS A 7 4.51 -10.56 -3.18
N HIS A 8 4.50 -10.11 -1.93
CA HIS A 8 5.67 -9.52 -1.28
C HIS A 8 6.11 -10.40 -0.12
N ALA A 9 7.43 -10.57 -0.03
CA ALA A 9 8.10 -11.53 0.82
C ALA A 9 7.85 -11.24 2.31
N GLN A 10 7.71 -12.33 3.05
CA GLN A 10 7.60 -12.34 4.51
C GLN A 10 9.01 -12.16 5.10
N ALA A 11 9.19 -11.17 5.97
CA ALA A 11 10.43 -10.99 6.71
C ALA A 11 10.67 -12.20 7.65
N PRO A 12 11.87 -12.81 7.68
CA PRO A 12 12.17 -13.90 8.60
C PRO A 12 12.41 -13.36 10.02
N GLY A 13 11.62 -13.85 10.97
CA GLY A 13 11.90 -13.71 12.39
C GLY A 13 13.03 -14.65 12.82
N THR A 14 13.92 -14.19 13.70
CA THR A 14 14.79 -15.08 14.47
C THR A 14 14.99 -14.57 15.89
N SER A 15 14.74 -15.48 16.84
CA SER A 15 14.91 -15.37 18.29
C SER A 15 16.35 -15.19 18.77
N GLY A 16 16.50 -14.60 19.95
CA GLY A 16 17.68 -14.74 20.81
C GLY A 16 17.39 -14.34 22.26
N LEU A 17 17.33 -15.32 23.17
CA LEU A 17 17.27 -15.14 24.63
C LEU A 17 18.57 -14.51 25.16
N LEU A 18 18.50 -13.72 26.24
CA LEU A 18 19.19 -14.00 27.51
C LEU A 18 18.80 -13.05 28.66
N VAL A 19 18.93 -13.61 29.86
CA VAL A 19 18.38 -13.23 31.18
C VAL A 19 19.19 -12.12 31.86
N GLY A 20 18.51 -11.29 32.67
CA GLY A 20 19.14 -10.40 33.65
C GLY A 20 18.15 -9.89 34.69
N SER A 21 18.24 -10.44 35.91
CA SER A 21 17.45 -10.10 37.10
C SER A 21 17.96 -8.82 37.76
N LEU A 22 17.07 -7.93 38.24
CA LEU A 22 17.25 -7.22 39.51
C LEU A 22 15.93 -6.59 39.99
N ALA A 23 15.63 -6.81 41.27
CA ALA A 23 14.47 -6.32 42.00
C ALA A 23 14.62 -4.85 42.44
N ALA A 24 13.50 -4.13 42.57
CA ALA A 24 13.02 -3.49 43.81
C ALA A 24 12.10 -2.27 43.56
N LEU A 25 10.88 -2.37 44.12
CA LEU A 25 10.08 -1.34 44.80
C LEU A 25 9.85 0.04 44.13
N GLY A 26 8.56 0.34 43.92
CA GLY A 26 8.03 1.66 44.29
C GLY A 26 7.20 2.37 43.23
N ILE A 27 5.91 2.51 43.55
CA ILE A 27 4.93 3.47 42.99
C ILE A 27 4.37 3.11 41.62
N GLU A 28 3.21 2.45 41.69
CA GLU A 28 2.32 2.08 40.61
C GLU A 28 1.70 3.32 39.95
N GLY A 29 2.50 4.03 39.15
CA GLY A 29 2.00 4.95 38.16
C GLY A 29 1.31 4.14 37.07
N ARG A 30 -0.04 4.07 37.12
CA ARG A 30 -0.86 3.66 35.99
C ARG A 30 -0.50 4.54 34.79
N LYS A 31 0.45 4.10 33.96
CA LYS A 31 0.41 4.41 32.54
C LYS A 31 -0.80 3.66 32.01
N VAL A 32 -1.94 4.35 32.01
CA VAL A 32 -3.00 4.05 31.07
C VAL A 32 -2.35 4.27 29.71
N TYR A 33 -1.84 3.19 29.11
CA TYR A 33 -1.57 3.16 27.69
C TYR A 33 -2.94 3.32 27.02
N GLY A 34 -3.35 4.57 26.84
CA GLY A 34 -4.55 4.92 26.10
C GLY A 34 -4.41 4.26 24.74
N SER A 35 -5.32 3.33 24.45
CA SER A 35 -5.52 2.69 23.16
C SER A 35 -4.22 2.50 22.37
N GLY A 36 -3.52 1.40 22.61
CA GLY A 36 -2.50 0.90 21.70
C GLY A 36 -3.12 0.68 20.32
N GLY A 37 -3.15 1.74 19.52
CA GLY A 37 -3.44 1.68 18.11
C GLY A 37 -2.39 0.75 17.54
N VAL A 38 -2.83 -0.41 17.07
CA VAL A 38 -1.96 -1.36 16.40
C VAL A 38 -1.21 -0.57 15.34
N MET A 39 0.12 -0.59 15.43
CA MET A 39 1.04 0.03 14.48
C MET A 39 0.85 -0.66 13.13
N MET A 40 -0.15 -0.21 12.40
CA MET A 40 -0.73 -0.91 11.27
C MET A 40 -0.02 -0.47 10.00
N ARG A 41 0.50 -1.44 9.22
CA ARG A 41 1.02 -1.11 7.89
C ARG A 41 -0.17 -0.77 7.01
N LYS A 42 -0.08 0.31 6.24
CA LYS A 42 -1.11 0.74 5.30
C LYS A 42 -0.61 0.54 3.87
N LEU A 43 -1.53 0.33 2.93
CA LEU A 43 -1.20 0.20 1.51
C LEU A 43 -2.17 0.98 0.64
N ALA A 44 -1.61 1.77 -0.26
CA ALA A 44 -2.29 2.26 -1.45
C ALA A 44 -1.51 1.86 -2.71
N ASN A 45 -2.21 1.71 -3.82
CA ASN A 45 -1.59 1.51 -5.13
C ASN A 45 -1.99 2.67 -6.03
N VAL A 46 -1.02 3.17 -6.79
CA VAL A 46 -1.22 4.24 -7.77
C VAL A 46 -0.85 3.68 -9.14
N ASP A 47 -1.84 3.62 -10.01
CA ASP A 47 -1.68 3.20 -11.39
C ASP A 47 -1.82 4.41 -12.33
N LEU A 48 -0.89 4.61 -13.25
CA LEU A 48 -1.01 5.62 -14.31
C LEU A 48 -1.49 4.94 -15.59
N ARG A 49 -2.64 5.37 -16.10
CA ARG A 49 -3.27 4.82 -17.31
C ARG A 49 -4.10 5.88 -18.02
N GLN A 50 -3.95 5.98 -19.34
CA GLN A 50 -4.77 6.88 -20.19
C GLN A 50 -4.82 8.32 -19.63
N ASP A 51 -3.64 8.84 -19.24
CA ASP A 51 -3.48 10.17 -18.69
C ASP A 51 -4.26 10.41 -17.37
N GLU A 52 -4.50 9.34 -16.60
CA GLU A 52 -5.12 9.41 -15.28
C GLU A 52 -4.35 8.58 -14.25
N TYR A 53 -4.18 9.12 -13.05
CA TYR A 53 -3.81 8.35 -11.87
C TYR A 53 -5.03 7.67 -11.27
N ILE A 54 -4.87 6.39 -10.93
CA ILE A 54 -5.89 5.55 -10.29
C ILE A 54 -5.37 5.16 -8.93
N VAL A 55 -5.94 5.79 -7.91
CA VAL A 55 -5.54 5.61 -6.52
C VAL A 55 -6.47 4.60 -5.87
N SER A 56 -5.91 3.49 -5.39
CA SER A 56 -6.65 2.37 -4.83
C SER A 56 -6.18 2.08 -3.41
N ALA A 57 -7.09 2.08 -2.44
CA ALA A 57 -6.79 1.62 -1.08
C ALA A 57 -6.74 0.09 -1.04
N TYR A 58 -5.82 -0.46 -0.26
CA TYR A 58 -5.74 -1.90 -0.01
C TYR A 58 -5.76 -2.16 1.48
N SER A 59 -6.49 -3.21 1.87
CA SER A 59 -6.56 -3.66 3.25
C SER A 59 -5.99 -5.08 3.37
N LYS A 60 -5.37 -5.36 4.52
CA LYS A 60 -4.80 -6.67 4.81
C LYS A 60 -5.85 -7.57 5.44
N THR A 61 -6.06 -8.72 4.85
CA THR A 61 -6.97 -9.74 5.39
C THR A 61 -6.39 -10.39 6.64
N SER A 62 -7.23 -11.05 7.43
CA SER A 62 -6.80 -11.92 8.55
C SER A 62 -5.89 -13.07 8.12
N ALA A 63 -5.93 -13.47 6.84
CA ALA A 63 -5.00 -14.43 6.25
C ALA A 63 -3.68 -13.80 5.73
N GLY A 64 -3.48 -12.50 5.91
CA GLY A 64 -2.20 -11.81 5.71
C GLY A 64 -1.95 -11.26 4.31
N PHE A 65 -2.85 -11.46 3.34
CA PHE A 65 -2.73 -10.89 2.00
C PHE A 65 -3.57 -9.63 1.81
N TRP A 66 -3.13 -8.75 0.90
CA TRP A 66 -3.77 -7.48 0.57
C TRP A 66 -4.88 -7.65 -0.45
N VAL A 67 -6.00 -6.95 -0.25
CA VAL A 67 -7.13 -6.89 -1.18
C VAL A 67 -7.54 -5.45 -1.42
N LEU A 68 -8.01 -5.16 -2.62
CA LEU A 68 -8.62 -3.87 -2.96
C LEU A 68 -9.80 -3.62 -2.01
N ASP A 69 -9.79 -2.46 -1.35
CA ASP A 69 -10.80 -2.09 -0.36
C ASP A 69 -11.48 -0.78 -0.78
N GLY A 70 -12.74 -0.89 -1.20
CA GLY A 70 -13.53 0.23 -1.72
C GLY A 70 -13.36 0.47 -3.22
N THR A 71 -13.78 1.67 -3.64
CA THR A 71 -13.78 2.10 -5.05
C THR A 71 -12.53 2.94 -5.33
N PRO A 72 -11.74 2.63 -6.38
CA PRO A 72 -10.62 3.46 -6.77
C PRO A 72 -11.02 4.89 -7.15
N THR A 73 -10.17 5.85 -6.84
CA THR A 73 -10.35 7.26 -7.21
C THR A 73 -9.55 7.58 -8.47
N ARG A 74 -10.17 8.29 -9.41
CA ARG A 74 -9.52 8.82 -10.63
C ARG A 74 -9.04 10.24 -10.37
N VAL A 75 -7.81 10.52 -10.76
CA VAL A 75 -7.20 11.85 -10.71
C VAL A 75 -6.58 12.12 -12.07
N PRO A 76 -6.88 13.25 -12.74
CA PRO A 76 -6.23 13.60 -14.00
C PRO A 76 -4.70 13.66 -13.87
N GLN A 77 -3.94 13.25 -14.89
CA GLN A 77 -2.47 13.24 -14.81
C GLN A 77 -1.88 14.65 -14.65
N GLU A 78 -2.58 15.66 -15.17
CA GLU A 78 -2.24 17.08 -15.09
C GLU A 78 -2.54 17.73 -13.73
N SER A 79 -3.19 17.00 -12.81
CA SER A 79 -3.39 17.49 -11.44
C SER A 79 -2.07 17.83 -10.76
N LEU A 80 -2.15 18.79 -9.85
CA LEU A 80 -1.00 19.19 -9.06
C LEU A 80 -0.55 18.06 -8.13
N ALA A 81 0.74 18.02 -7.80
CA ALA A 81 1.30 16.95 -6.99
C ALA A 81 0.71 16.90 -5.57
N ASP A 82 0.35 18.05 -4.99
CA ASP A 82 -0.34 18.12 -3.70
C ASP A 82 -1.76 17.52 -3.75
N GLU A 83 -2.50 17.73 -4.85
CA GLU A 83 -3.81 17.10 -5.06
C GLU A 83 -3.70 15.57 -5.13
N LEU A 84 -2.77 15.06 -5.96
CA LEU A 84 -2.51 13.63 -6.05
C LEU A 84 -2.11 13.06 -4.68
N GLY A 85 -1.18 13.73 -4.00
CA GLY A 85 -0.73 13.36 -2.67
C GLY A 85 -1.87 13.31 -1.65
N ALA A 86 -2.78 14.28 -1.68
CA ALA A 86 -3.93 14.31 -0.78
C ALA A 86 -4.87 13.13 -1.02
N VAL A 87 -5.11 12.76 -2.28
CA VAL A 87 -5.92 11.58 -2.64
C VAL A 87 -5.24 10.29 -2.17
N ILE A 88 -3.92 10.18 -2.30
CA ILE A 88 -3.15 9.02 -1.82
C ILE A 88 -3.22 8.92 -0.29
N SER A 89 -3.00 10.02 0.43
CA SER A 89 -3.11 10.07 1.89
C SER A 89 -4.53 9.70 2.35
N HIS A 90 -5.56 10.16 1.63
CA HIS A 90 -6.93 9.74 1.88
C HIS A 90 -7.11 8.24 1.68
N ALA A 91 -6.66 7.67 0.56
CA ALA A 91 -6.75 6.23 0.31
C ALA A 91 -6.01 5.41 1.39
N LEU A 92 -4.82 5.84 1.81
CA LEU A 92 -4.06 5.22 2.89
C LEU A 92 -4.82 5.24 4.22
N SER A 93 -5.57 6.32 4.52
CA SER A 93 -6.42 6.40 5.71
C SER A 93 -7.58 5.38 5.71
N GLN A 94 -7.96 4.87 4.53
CA GLN A 94 -9.01 3.84 4.39
C GLN A 94 -8.45 2.42 4.50
N SER A 95 -7.12 2.24 4.44
CA SER A 95 -6.46 0.95 4.62
C SER A 95 -6.76 0.41 6.02
N ARG A 96 -7.06 -0.89 6.12
CA ARG A 96 -7.37 -1.62 7.35
C ARG A 96 -6.57 -2.91 7.43
N GLU A 97 -6.48 -3.51 8.62
CA GLU A 97 -5.92 -4.84 8.84
C GLU A 97 -6.93 -5.76 9.52
N GLY A 98 -6.74 -7.07 9.35
CA GLY A 98 -7.57 -8.09 9.97
C GLY A 98 -8.98 -8.17 9.39
N ILE A 99 -9.21 -7.61 8.20
CA ILE A 99 -10.52 -7.72 7.54
C ILE A 99 -10.79 -9.17 7.14
N ASP A 100 -12.07 -9.52 7.05
CA ASP A 100 -12.48 -10.87 6.65
C ASP A 100 -11.93 -11.21 5.26
N VAL A 101 -11.48 -12.46 5.12
CA VAL A 101 -11.06 -13.00 3.82
C VAL A 101 -12.27 -13.01 2.90
N PRO A 102 -12.23 -12.31 1.74
CA PRO A 102 -13.33 -12.32 0.81
C PRO A 102 -13.68 -13.76 0.38
N GLY A 103 -14.97 -14.05 0.25
CA GLY A 103 -15.44 -15.35 -0.23
C GLY A 103 -14.88 -15.69 -1.61
N ARG A 104 -14.84 -16.99 -1.96
CA ARG A 104 -14.24 -17.48 -3.21
C ARG A 104 -14.84 -16.88 -4.48
N ASP A 105 -16.10 -16.43 -4.41
CA ASP A 105 -16.83 -15.85 -5.54
C ASP A 105 -16.51 -14.36 -5.75
N VAL A 106 -15.83 -13.72 -4.80
CA VAL A 106 -15.40 -12.33 -4.93
C VAL A 106 -14.28 -12.25 -5.96
N LYS A 107 -14.48 -11.39 -6.96
CA LYS A 107 -13.46 -11.06 -7.97
C LYS A 107 -12.73 -9.79 -7.50
N PRO A 108 -11.50 -9.88 -6.97
CA PRO A 108 -10.86 -8.74 -6.29
C PRO A 108 -10.65 -7.52 -7.18
N ALA A 109 -10.43 -7.72 -8.47
CA ALA A 109 -10.26 -6.64 -9.44
C ALA A 109 -11.58 -6.07 -9.98
N GLN A 110 -12.74 -6.64 -9.65
CA GLN A 110 -14.01 -6.26 -10.28
C GLN A 110 -14.39 -4.78 -10.09
N PRO A 111 -14.20 -4.15 -8.91
CA PRO A 111 -14.47 -2.72 -8.75
C PRO A 111 -13.67 -1.87 -9.75
N LEU A 112 -12.39 -2.20 -9.93
CA LEU A 112 -11.50 -1.55 -10.88
C LEU A 112 -11.92 -1.80 -12.33
N LEU A 113 -12.31 -3.03 -12.67
CA LEU A 113 -12.78 -3.36 -14.01
C LEU A 113 -14.10 -2.67 -14.37
N ASN A 114 -15.02 -2.59 -13.41
CA ASN A 114 -16.29 -1.89 -13.57
C ASN A 114 -16.06 -0.40 -13.81
N LEU A 115 -15.15 0.23 -13.06
CA LEU A 115 -14.81 1.65 -13.20
C LEU A 115 -14.37 2.02 -14.61
N PHE A 116 -13.70 1.11 -15.31
CA PHE A 116 -13.19 1.31 -16.66
C PHE A 116 -14.00 0.62 -17.76
N GLY A 117 -15.09 -0.09 -17.41
CA GLY A 117 -15.85 -0.90 -18.36
C GLY A 117 -15.01 -1.98 -19.05
N LEU A 118 -13.97 -2.50 -18.37
CA LEU A 118 -13.03 -3.45 -18.96
C LEU A 118 -13.43 -4.91 -18.69
N PRO A 119 -13.24 -5.80 -19.68
CA PRO A 119 -13.70 -7.19 -19.55
C PRO A 119 -12.76 -8.05 -18.70
N SER A 120 -11.53 -7.60 -18.44
CA SER A 120 -10.54 -8.41 -17.72
C SER A 120 -9.41 -7.57 -17.14
N TYR A 121 -8.75 -8.11 -16.10
CA TYR A 121 -7.54 -7.52 -15.54
C TYR A 121 -6.40 -7.44 -16.54
N ALA A 122 -6.31 -8.38 -17.47
CA ALA A 122 -5.33 -8.32 -18.56
C ALA A 122 -5.53 -7.11 -19.47
N ALA A 123 -6.78 -6.71 -19.72
CA ALA A 123 -7.11 -5.50 -20.47
C ALA A 123 -6.76 -4.25 -19.65
N TYR A 124 -7.00 -4.28 -18.34
CA TYR A 124 -6.63 -3.19 -17.43
C TYR A 124 -5.11 -3.00 -17.33
N ALA A 125 -4.36 -4.08 -17.13
CA ALA A 125 -2.92 -4.02 -16.96
C ALA A 125 -2.21 -3.49 -18.22
N ARG A 126 -2.80 -3.64 -19.42
CA ARG A 126 -2.14 -3.22 -20.66
C ARG A 126 -1.95 -1.70 -20.71
N GLY A 127 -0.69 -1.27 -20.80
CA GLY A 127 -0.32 0.14 -20.87
C GLY A 127 -0.43 0.89 -19.54
N THR A 128 -0.52 0.15 -18.42
CA THR A 128 -0.58 0.71 -17.07
C THR A 128 0.80 0.67 -16.44
N ARG A 129 1.21 1.79 -15.85
CA ARG A 129 2.38 1.89 -14.97
C ARG A 129 1.89 1.84 -13.54
N SER A 130 2.62 1.18 -12.63
CA SER A 130 2.13 0.91 -11.29
C SER A 130 3.17 1.20 -10.22
N VAL A 131 2.72 1.80 -9.12
CA VAL A 131 3.50 2.10 -7.92
C VAL A 131 2.72 1.65 -6.69
N GLY A 132 3.37 0.86 -5.83
CA GLY A 132 2.88 0.60 -4.48
C GLY A 132 3.36 1.67 -3.50
N VAL A 133 2.49 2.09 -2.59
CA VAL A 133 2.79 3.04 -1.52
C VAL A 133 2.46 2.37 -0.19
N TYR A 134 3.48 2.00 0.56
CA TYR A 134 3.34 1.45 1.90
C TYR A 134 3.62 2.54 2.92
N VAL A 135 2.82 2.59 3.98
CA VAL A 135 3.09 3.43 5.14
C VAL A 135 3.17 2.58 6.38
N GLU A 136 4.24 2.74 7.14
CA GLU A 136 4.39 2.12 8.45
C GLU A 136 4.80 3.18 9.48
N PRO A 137 4.22 3.16 10.68
CA PRO A 137 4.64 4.09 11.71
C PRO A 137 6.05 3.76 12.21
N SER A 138 6.82 4.81 12.47
CA SER A 138 8.23 4.79 12.86
C SER A 138 8.44 5.66 14.10
N GLY A 139 9.62 5.56 14.73
CA GLY A 139 9.96 6.39 15.90
C GLY A 139 10.00 7.90 15.62
N GLU A 140 10.07 8.30 14.35
CA GLU A 140 10.22 9.70 13.90
C GLU A 140 8.98 10.23 13.14
N GLY A 141 7.91 9.44 13.04
CA GLY A 141 6.71 9.78 12.24
C GLY A 141 6.23 8.59 11.42
N GLU A 142 5.59 8.84 10.27
CA GLU A 142 5.23 7.78 9.31
C GLU A 142 6.35 7.58 8.29
N SER A 143 6.85 6.34 8.15
CA SER A 143 7.80 5.94 7.10
C SER A 143 7.01 5.51 5.86
N VAL A 144 7.33 6.10 4.72
CA VAL A 144 6.71 5.79 3.42
C VAL A 144 7.69 5.02 2.57
N GLU A 145 7.28 3.86 2.08
CA GLU A 145 8.00 3.08 1.06
C GLU A 145 7.22 3.16 -0.26
N ILE A 146 7.87 3.68 -1.29
CA ILE A 146 7.35 3.75 -2.66
C ILE A 146 8.08 2.71 -3.51
N THR A 147 7.29 1.82 -4.10
CA THR A 147 7.80 0.69 -4.89
C THR A 147 7.24 0.75 -6.32
N PRO A 148 8.00 1.26 -7.31
CA PRO A 148 7.62 1.15 -8.70
C PRO A 148 7.64 -0.31 -9.17
N LYS A 149 6.81 -0.63 -10.16
CA LYS A 149 6.62 -1.99 -10.63
C LYS A 149 6.85 -2.11 -12.14
N ARG A 150 7.38 -3.26 -12.53
CA ARG A 150 7.46 -3.73 -13.90
C ARG A 150 6.16 -4.44 -14.27
N ASN A 151 5.53 -4.00 -15.34
CA ASN A 151 4.38 -4.64 -15.93
C ASN A 151 4.79 -5.78 -16.85
N GLU A 152 4.65 -7.00 -16.36
CA GLU A 152 5.00 -8.22 -17.09
C GLU A 152 3.79 -8.80 -17.84
N GLY A 153 2.75 -7.97 -18.03
CA GLY A 153 1.56 -8.30 -18.80
C GLY A 153 0.63 -9.31 -18.12
N SER A 154 -0.33 -9.80 -18.90
CA SER A 154 -1.49 -10.57 -18.40
C SER A 154 -1.19 -11.85 -17.60
N ARG A 155 0.01 -12.42 -17.74
CA ARG A 155 0.38 -13.69 -17.09
C ARG A 155 1.09 -13.50 -15.76
N ARG A 156 1.96 -12.49 -15.65
CA ARG A 156 2.79 -12.25 -14.47
C ARG A 156 2.38 -11.02 -13.67
N GLY A 157 1.59 -10.12 -14.26
CA GLY A 157 1.08 -8.94 -13.59
C GLY A 157 2.18 -7.91 -13.33
N PHE A 158 2.16 -7.31 -12.15
CA PHE A 158 3.12 -6.28 -11.75
C PHE A 158 4.13 -6.84 -10.75
N THR A 159 5.41 -6.71 -11.07
CA THR A 159 6.52 -7.18 -10.24
C THR A 159 7.32 -5.98 -9.73
N PRO A 160 7.69 -5.90 -8.44
CA PRO A 160 8.53 -4.82 -7.91
C PRO A 160 9.82 -4.60 -8.68
N ILE A 161 10.24 -3.34 -8.76
CA ILE A 161 11.58 -2.94 -9.21
C ILE A 161 12.35 -2.53 -7.96
N GLU A 162 12.96 -3.51 -7.28
CA GLU A 162 13.63 -3.34 -5.99
C GLU A 162 14.70 -2.24 -6.03
N ASP A 163 15.50 -2.16 -7.10
CA ASP A 163 16.56 -1.15 -7.27
C ASP A 163 16.03 0.29 -7.39
N ALA A 164 14.73 0.46 -7.62
CA ALA A 164 14.07 1.76 -7.73
C ALA A 164 13.13 2.04 -6.54
N MET A 165 13.07 1.14 -5.55
CA MET A 165 12.35 1.35 -4.31
C MET A 165 12.96 2.51 -3.53
N ARG A 166 12.12 3.32 -2.88
CA ARG A 166 12.56 4.43 -2.02
C ARG A 166 11.78 4.48 -0.73
N THR A 167 12.47 4.83 0.34
CA THR A 167 11.87 5.06 1.66
C THR A 167 12.19 6.47 2.14
N PHE A 168 11.22 7.15 2.73
CA PHE A 168 11.37 8.48 3.31
C PHE A 168 10.35 8.70 4.44
N THR A 169 10.65 9.61 5.35
CA THR A 169 9.68 10.06 6.37
C THR A 169 8.64 10.97 5.70
N TYR A 170 7.36 10.66 5.91
CA TYR A 170 6.25 11.47 5.44
C TYR A 170 6.29 12.85 6.07
N ASP A 171 6.28 13.88 5.24
CA ASP A 171 6.23 15.28 5.66
C ASP A 171 4.91 15.96 5.22
N SER A 172 4.53 15.79 3.95
CA SER A 172 3.36 16.46 3.38
C SER A 172 2.74 15.73 2.19
N PRO A 173 1.46 16.01 1.85
CA PRO A 173 0.85 15.52 0.61
C PRO A 173 1.66 15.89 -0.63
N LEU A 174 2.19 17.12 -0.70
CA LEU A 174 3.02 17.57 -1.83
C LEU A 174 4.25 16.67 -2.02
N GLN A 175 5.00 16.39 -0.94
CA GLN A 175 6.15 15.49 -0.99
C GLN A 175 5.74 14.10 -1.50
N LEU A 176 4.65 13.54 -0.95
CA LEU A 176 4.15 12.22 -1.33
C LEU A 176 3.79 12.16 -2.82
N GLY A 177 3.05 13.14 -3.33
CA GLY A 177 2.69 13.21 -4.74
C GLY A 177 3.90 13.34 -5.66
N ILE A 178 4.88 14.20 -5.30
CA ILE A 178 6.14 14.36 -6.06
C ILE A 178 6.89 13.02 -6.14
N GLU A 179 7.06 12.32 -5.02
CA GLU A 179 7.81 11.06 -4.99
C GLU A 179 7.08 9.93 -5.74
N VAL A 180 5.74 9.90 -5.70
CA VAL A 180 4.96 8.96 -6.52
C VAL A 180 5.09 9.24 -8.00
N ILE A 181 5.05 10.51 -8.44
CA ILE A 181 5.25 10.88 -9.86
C ILE A 181 6.65 10.44 -10.32
N LYS A 182 7.69 10.74 -9.53
CA LYS A 182 9.07 10.30 -9.83
C LYS A 182 9.19 8.77 -9.90
N ALA A 183 8.49 8.05 -9.02
CA ALA A 183 8.51 6.58 -9.03
C ALA A 183 7.74 6.02 -10.23
N LEU A 184 6.62 6.63 -10.62
CA LEU A 184 5.91 6.27 -11.84
C LEU A 184 6.84 6.37 -13.04
N ASP A 185 7.71 7.38 -13.12
CA ASP A 185 8.73 7.50 -14.17
C ASP A 185 9.71 6.31 -14.27
N LYS A 186 9.86 5.53 -13.19
CA LYS A 186 10.67 4.31 -13.16
C LYS A 186 9.86 3.02 -13.43
N ALA A 187 8.54 3.08 -13.35
CA ALA A 187 7.67 1.96 -13.68
C ALA A 187 7.59 1.76 -15.21
N ILE A 188 7.70 0.51 -15.66
CA ILE A 188 7.88 0.09 -17.06
C ILE A 188 7.09 -1.15 -17.42
#